data_AF-A0A7Y8QB09-F1
#
_entry.id   AF-A0A7Y8QB09-F1
#
_cell.length_a   1.000
_cell.length_b   1.000
_cell.length_c   1.000
_cell.angle_alpha   90.00
_cell.angle_beta   90.00
_cell.angle_gamma   90.00
#
_symmetry.space_group_name_H-M   'P 1'
#
loop_
_entity.id
_entity.type
_entity.pdbx_description
1 polymer ?
#
loop_
_entity_poly.entity_id
_entity_poly.type
_entity_poly.pdbx_seq_one_letter_code
_entity_poly.pdbx_strand_id
1 'polypeptide(L)'
;MTEDAKCKILDILLEKWKKILLGRYPGCEELIELALKSLEALTERFYGYELNDTQFDTAILLEQQYHQRLGELIVADRLLRDGFELSSKDFGPDFKATKNGKTVWFEVVTPNPNDEMVQILEDVQGRLFPKHETNCRENSLALLKMTGVIETKANIIKGYIEKKIIPEDEPVVIVVNDSLFYPLDVYMVGVTEEVQKGSSGLPFVIEALLI
;
A
#
# COMPACT_ATOMS: atom_id res chain seq x y z
N MET A 1 6.65 -24.19 6.58
CA MET A 1 5.21 -24.09 6.87
C MET A 1 4.50 -25.26 6.19
N THR A 2 3.52 -25.92 6.81
CA THR A 2 2.75 -27.00 6.16
C THR A 2 1.70 -26.40 5.22
N GLU A 3 1.42 -27.08 4.11
CA GLU A 3 0.41 -26.70 3.11
C GLU A 3 -0.99 -26.46 3.74
N ASP A 4 -1.29 -27.19 4.83
CA ASP A 4 -2.50 -27.09 5.63
C ASP A 4 -2.69 -25.75 6.37
N ALA A 5 -1.61 -25.03 6.70
CA ALA A 5 -1.70 -23.73 7.37
C ALA A 5 -1.95 -22.58 6.38
N LYS A 6 -1.32 -22.65 5.19
CA LYS A 6 -1.54 -21.69 4.09
C LYS A 6 -3.01 -21.68 3.67
N CYS A 7 -3.60 -22.86 3.52
CA CYS A 7 -5.00 -23.03 3.13
C CYS A 7 -5.96 -22.33 4.11
N LYS A 8 -5.73 -22.45 5.43
CA LYS A 8 -6.62 -21.89 6.47
C LYS A 8 -6.65 -20.37 6.49
N ILE A 9 -5.53 -19.70 6.25
CA ILE A 9 -5.49 -18.22 6.26
C ILE A 9 -6.17 -17.66 5.03
N LEU A 10 -5.92 -18.26 3.87
CA LEU A 10 -6.56 -17.86 2.62
C LEU A 10 -8.09 -17.96 2.72
N ASP A 11 -8.62 -19.03 3.32
CA ASP A 11 -10.06 -19.17 3.57
C ASP A 11 -10.62 -18.02 4.42
N ILE A 12 -9.91 -17.65 5.50
CA ILE A 12 -10.30 -16.53 6.38
C ILE A 12 -10.30 -15.20 5.60
N LEU A 13 -9.27 -14.98 4.77
CA LEU A 13 -9.14 -13.76 3.96
C LEU A 13 -10.23 -13.68 2.89
N LEU A 14 -10.54 -14.78 2.21
CA LEU A 14 -11.61 -14.84 1.21
C LEU A 14 -12.97 -14.49 1.81
N GLU A 15 -13.30 -15.03 2.99
CA GLU A 15 -14.54 -14.67 3.69
C GLU A 15 -14.55 -13.20 4.13
N LYS A 16 -13.43 -12.68 4.63
CA LYS A 16 -13.29 -11.24 4.97
C LYS A 16 -13.51 -10.37 3.74
N TRP A 17 -12.83 -10.65 2.62
CA TRP A 17 -12.97 -9.90 1.36
C TRP A 17 -14.37 -9.99 0.79
N LYS A 18 -14.98 -11.18 0.81
CA LYS A 18 -16.35 -11.38 0.33
C LYS A 18 -17.34 -10.52 1.10
N LYS A 19 -17.23 -10.51 2.44
CA LYS A 19 -18.08 -9.66 3.29
C LYS A 19 -17.90 -8.17 2.97
N ILE A 20 -16.65 -7.71 2.81
CA ILE A 20 -16.35 -6.31 2.47
C ILE A 20 -16.93 -5.95 1.09
N LEU A 21 -16.69 -6.79 0.08
CA LEU A 21 -17.12 -6.55 -1.29
C LEU A 21 -18.64 -6.59 -1.44
N LEU A 22 -19.34 -7.53 -0.80
CA LEU A 22 -20.81 -7.58 -0.79
C LEU A 22 -21.43 -6.37 -0.09
N GLY A 23 -20.84 -5.93 1.02
CA GLY A 23 -21.30 -4.74 1.72
C GLY A 23 -21.15 -3.47 0.88
N ARG A 24 -20.12 -3.42 0.02
CA ARG A 24 -19.80 -2.24 -0.79
C ARG A 24 -20.47 -2.22 -2.17
N TYR A 25 -20.62 -3.38 -2.80
CA TYR A 25 -21.13 -3.53 -4.15
C TYR A 25 -22.32 -4.50 -4.19
N PRO A 26 -23.42 -4.20 -3.49
CA PRO A 26 -24.60 -5.07 -3.48
C PRO A 26 -25.15 -5.25 -4.90
N GLY A 27 -25.49 -6.49 -5.29
CA GLY A 27 -26.02 -6.81 -6.62
C GLY A 27 -24.95 -6.94 -7.72
N CYS A 28 -23.66 -6.98 -7.37
CA CYS A 28 -22.54 -7.16 -8.29
C CYS A 28 -21.86 -8.54 -8.12
N GLU A 29 -22.62 -9.60 -7.83
CA GLU A 29 -22.10 -10.90 -7.40
C GLU A 29 -21.07 -11.50 -8.37
N GLU A 30 -21.31 -11.43 -9.68
CA GLU A 30 -20.37 -11.93 -10.69
C GLU A 30 -19.02 -11.20 -10.66
N LEU A 31 -19.04 -9.87 -10.49
CA LEU A 31 -17.81 -9.07 -10.37
C LEU A 31 -17.09 -9.35 -9.05
N ILE A 32 -17.84 -9.58 -7.96
CA ILE A 32 -17.28 -9.94 -6.66
C ILE A 32 -16.58 -11.29 -6.75
N GLU A 33 -17.18 -12.28 -7.40
CA GLU A 33 -16.54 -13.59 -7.62
C GLU A 33 -15.24 -13.48 -8.42
N LEU A 34 -15.21 -12.64 -9.47
CA LEU A 34 -14.00 -12.38 -10.24
C LEU A 34 -12.91 -11.67 -9.42
N ALA A 35 -13.31 -10.72 -8.58
CA ALA A 35 -12.40 -10.02 -7.67
C ALA A 35 -11.81 -10.98 -6.62
N LEU A 36 -12.64 -11.85 -6.04
CA LEU A 36 -12.20 -12.88 -5.08
C LEU A 36 -11.21 -13.85 -5.71
N LYS A 37 -11.48 -14.38 -6.90
CA LYS A 37 -10.54 -15.24 -7.64
C LYS A 37 -9.22 -14.53 -7.93
N SER A 38 -9.28 -13.23 -8.20
CA SER A 38 -8.08 -12.43 -8.43
C SER A 38 -7.26 -12.29 -7.15
N LEU A 39 -7.90 -11.97 -6.02
CA LEU A 39 -7.31 -11.87 -4.68
C LEU A 39 -6.74 -13.20 -4.17
N GLU A 40 -7.43 -14.30 -4.47
CA GLU A 40 -6.95 -15.66 -4.23
C GLU A 40 -5.63 -15.90 -4.97
N ALA A 41 -5.65 -15.72 -6.30
CA ALA A 41 -4.49 -16.02 -7.14
C ALA A 41 -3.26 -15.15 -6.82
N LEU A 42 -3.43 -13.88 -6.45
CA LEU A 42 -2.32 -13.04 -5.98
C LEU A 42 -1.77 -13.48 -4.62
N THR A 43 -2.63 -13.94 -3.71
CA THR A 43 -2.21 -14.47 -2.41
C THR A 43 -1.46 -15.79 -2.56
N GLU A 44 -1.97 -16.70 -3.39
CA GLU A 44 -1.28 -17.95 -3.72
C GLU A 44 0.11 -17.70 -4.32
N ARG A 45 0.24 -16.74 -5.24
CA ARG A 45 1.55 -16.33 -5.77
C ARG A 45 2.45 -15.83 -4.65
N PHE A 46 1.96 -14.94 -3.79
CA PHE A 46 2.74 -14.39 -2.67
C PHE A 46 3.32 -15.49 -1.77
N TYR A 47 2.50 -16.48 -1.39
CA TYR A 47 2.93 -17.64 -0.61
C TYR A 47 3.77 -18.64 -1.40
N GLY A 48 3.58 -18.74 -2.72
CA GLY A 48 4.34 -19.61 -3.62
C GLY A 48 5.79 -19.15 -3.79
N TYR A 49 6.03 -17.84 -3.72
CA TYR A 49 7.36 -17.23 -3.71
C TYR A 49 7.95 -17.05 -2.30
N GLU A 50 7.29 -17.59 -1.26
CA GLU A 50 7.73 -17.49 0.14
C GLU A 50 8.00 -16.05 0.60
N LEU A 51 7.19 -15.10 0.10
CA LEU A 51 7.33 -13.67 0.43
C LEU A 51 6.69 -13.30 1.78
N ASN A 52 5.99 -14.24 2.41
CA ASN A 52 5.39 -14.06 3.71
C ASN A 52 6.45 -14.19 4.82
N ASP A 53 6.69 -13.10 5.55
CA ASP A 53 7.53 -13.13 6.75
C ASP A 53 6.87 -13.93 7.88
N THR A 54 7.61 -14.20 8.96
CA THR A 54 7.11 -15.01 10.09
C THR A 54 5.92 -14.40 10.83
N GLN A 55 5.68 -13.10 10.66
CA GLN A 55 4.61 -12.35 11.31
C GLN A 55 3.43 -12.07 10.37
N PHE A 56 3.60 -12.23 9.05
CA PHE A 56 2.65 -11.85 8.01
C PHE A 56 1.25 -12.40 8.29
N ASP A 57 1.17 -13.70 8.54
CA ASP A 57 -0.06 -14.45 8.81
C ASP A 57 -0.87 -13.88 9.98
N THR A 58 -0.19 -13.47 11.05
CA THR A 58 -0.86 -12.86 12.20
C THR A 58 -1.21 -11.41 11.90
N ALA A 59 -0.30 -10.67 11.26
CA ALA A 59 -0.45 -9.25 10.98
C ALA A 59 -1.59 -8.96 9.98
N ILE A 60 -1.74 -9.78 8.94
CA ILE A 60 -2.80 -9.58 7.93
C ILE A 60 -4.20 -9.84 8.51
N LEU A 61 -4.32 -10.55 9.63
CA LEU A 61 -5.62 -10.76 10.29
C LEU A 61 -5.98 -9.65 11.28
N LEU A 62 -5.03 -8.78 11.65
CA LEU A 62 -5.24 -7.68 12.60
C LEU A 62 -5.71 -6.42 11.87
N GLU A 63 -6.82 -5.79 12.29
CA GLU A 63 -7.39 -4.61 11.61
C GLU A 63 -6.37 -3.47 11.40
N GLN A 64 -5.55 -3.19 12.39
CA GLN A 64 -4.54 -2.12 12.35
C GLN A 64 -3.37 -2.38 11.39
N GLN A 65 -3.17 -3.63 10.97
CA GLN A 65 -2.06 -4.05 10.09
C GLN A 65 -2.53 -4.65 8.76
N TYR A 66 -3.78 -5.09 8.69
CA TYR A 66 -4.42 -5.73 7.54
C TYR A 66 -4.12 -4.97 6.25
N HIS A 67 -4.32 -3.66 6.30
CA HIS A 67 -4.15 -2.75 5.19
C HIS A 67 -2.71 -2.60 4.71
N GLN A 68 -1.77 -2.51 5.64
CA GLN A 68 -0.33 -2.49 5.34
C GLN A 68 0.07 -3.82 4.67
N ARG A 69 -0.33 -4.96 5.24
CA ARG A 69 -0.02 -6.29 4.70
C ARG A 69 -0.70 -6.57 3.36
N LEU A 70 -1.92 -6.08 3.15
CA LEU A 70 -2.59 -6.15 1.85
C LEU A 70 -1.86 -5.29 0.81
N GLY A 71 -1.36 -4.11 1.20
CA GLY A 71 -0.52 -3.26 0.35
C GLY A 71 0.74 -3.97 -0.11
N GLU A 72 1.47 -4.60 0.82
CA GLU A 72 2.64 -5.43 0.52
C GLU A 72 2.32 -6.53 -0.50
N LEU A 73 1.21 -7.24 -0.31
CA LEU A 73 0.76 -8.31 -1.18
C LEU A 73 0.49 -7.81 -2.61
N ILE A 74 -0.24 -6.69 -2.75
CA ILE A 74 -0.54 -6.08 -4.07
C ILE A 74 0.74 -5.60 -4.76
N VAL A 75 1.65 -4.96 -4.03
CA VAL A 75 2.93 -4.48 -4.58
C VAL A 75 3.80 -5.65 -5.06
N ALA A 76 3.90 -6.72 -4.26
CA ALA A 76 4.61 -7.92 -4.64
C ALA A 76 4.04 -8.55 -5.93
N ASP A 77 2.71 -8.67 -6.04
CA ASP A 77 2.09 -9.18 -7.26
C ASP A 77 2.44 -8.33 -8.49
N ARG A 78 2.46 -7.00 -8.33
CA ARG A 78 2.80 -6.09 -9.42
C ARG A 78 4.26 -6.27 -9.87
N LEU A 79 5.19 -6.38 -8.93
CA LEU A 79 6.61 -6.59 -9.21
C LEU A 79 6.86 -7.96 -9.87
N LEU A 80 6.23 -9.02 -9.37
CA LEU A 80 6.33 -10.37 -9.95
C LEU A 80 5.81 -10.40 -11.40
N ARG A 81 4.66 -9.78 -11.66
CA ARG A 81 4.10 -9.70 -13.03
C ARG A 81 4.95 -8.86 -13.98
N ASP A 82 5.69 -7.88 -13.46
CA ASP A 82 6.66 -7.12 -14.24
C ASP A 82 7.96 -7.93 -14.48
N GLY A 83 8.11 -9.12 -13.91
CA GLY A 83 9.24 -10.01 -14.12
C GLY A 83 10.43 -9.72 -13.20
N PHE A 84 10.19 -9.12 -12.02
CA PHE A 84 11.19 -9.10 -10.95
C PHE A 84 11.24 -10.44 -10.22
N GLU A 85 12.45 -10.84 -9.83
CA GLU A 85 12.68 -11.88 -8.82
C GLU A 85 12.61 -11.23 -7.44
N LEU A 86 11.71 -11.70 -6.58
CA LEU A 86 11.50 -11.14 -5.24
C LEU A 86 12.02 -12.06 -4.14
N SER A 87 12.45 -11.44 -3.05
CA SER A 87 12.63 -12.10 -1.76
C SER A 87 12.23 -11.15 -0.63
N SER A 88 11.73 -11.70 0.46
CA SER A 88 11.41 -10.98 1.69
C SER A 88 12.11 -11.64 2.89
N LYS A 89 12.36 -10.88 3.97
CA LYS A 89 13.01 -11.34 5.19
C LYS A 89 12.34 -10.71 6.41
N ASP A 90 12.46 -11.36 7.57
CA ASP A 90 11.97 -10.82 8.84
C ASP A 90 12.61 -9.47 9.25
N PHE A 91 13.77 -9.14 8.69
CA PHE A 91 14.48 -7.89 8.99
C PHE A 91 15.05 -7.23 7.74
N GLY A 92 14.71 -5.96 7.55
CA GLY A 92 15.08 -5.15 6.39
C GLY A 92 13.84 -4.58 5.70
N PRO A 93 13.99 -4.05 4.49
CA PRO A 93 12.85 -3.62 3.67
C PRO A 93 11.91 -4.79 3.32
N ASP A 94 10.66 -4.47 3.05
CA ASP A 94 9.62 -5.47 2.74
C ASP A 94 10.02 -6.41 1.60
N PHE A 95 10.64 -5.87 0.53
CA PHE A 95 11.12 -6.67 -0.60
C PHE A 95 12.51 -6.28 -1.08
N LYS A 96 13.31 -7.30 -1.40
CA LYS A 96 14.44 -7.19 -2.33
C LYS A 96 13.99 -7.70 -3.70
N ALA A 97 14.08 -6.85 -4.72
CA ALA A 97 13.69 -7.18 -6.08
C ALA A 97 14.89 -7.13 -7.03
N THR A 98 15.05 -8.14 -7.88
CA THR A 98 16.13 -8.20 -8.87
C THR A 98 15.56 -8.35 -10.28
N LYS A 99 16.06 -7.55 -11.23
CA LYS A 99 15.70 -7.68 -12.66
C LYS A 99 16.88 -7.25 -13.51
N ASN A 100 17.23 -8.06 -14.51
CA ASN A 100 18.35 -7.81 -15.43
C ASN A 100 19.68 -7.50 -14.70
N GLY A 101 19.97 -8.22 -13.61
CA GLY A 101 21.19 -8.04 -12.82
C GLY A 101 21.24 -6.78 -11.95
N LYS A 102 20.14 -6.01 -11.87
CA LYS A 102 20.00 -4.85 -10.99
C LYS A 102 19.09 -5.19 -9.82
N THR A 103 19.54 -4.85 -8.61
CA THR A 103 18.77 -4.96 -7.38
C THR A 103 18.11 -3.63 -7.05
N VAL A 104 16.88 -3.66 -6.55
CA VAL A 104 16.18 -2.54 -5.92
C VAL A 104 15.49 -3.05 -4.66
N TRP A 105 15.56 -2.29 -3.56
CA TRP A 105 14.84 -2.58 -2.33
C TRP A 105 13.56 -1.76 -2.26
N PHE A 106 12.49 -2.38 -1.78
CA PHE A 106 11.19 -1.73 -1.66
C PHE A 106 10.72 -1.76 -0.21
N GLU A 107 10.35 -0.59 0.29
CA GLU A 107 9.70 -0.39 1.58
C GLU A 107 8.29 0.14 1.32
N VAL A 108 7.28 -0.67 1.61
CA VAL A 108 5.87 -0.34 1.42
C VAL A 108 5.35 0.39 2.66
N VAL A 109 4.57 1.41 2.42
CA VAL A 109 3.88 2.13 3.49
C VAL A 109 2.47 2.50 3.10
N THR A 110 1.53 2.19 3.96
CA THR A 110 0.11 2.47 3.78
C THR A 110 -0.33 3.50 4.83
N PRO A 111 -0.17 4.82 4.57
CA PRO A 111 -0.54 5.85 5.52
C PRO A 111 -2.06 5.88 5.78
N ASN A 112 -2.44 5.93 7.05
CA ASN A 112 -3.81 6.22 7.46
C ASN A 112 -4.00 7.72 7.71
N PRO A 113 -5.19 8.29 7.48
CA PRO A 113 -5.51 9.64 7.91
C PRO A 113 -5.41 9.75 9.44
N ASN A 114 -5.16 10.96 9.96
CA ASN A 114 -5.30 11.23 11.39
C ASN A 114 -6.76 11.54 11.74
N ASP A 115 -7.12 11.53 13.03
CA ASP A 115 -8.51 11.71 13.48
C ASP A 115 -9.17 13.00 12.95
N GLU A 116 -8.40 14.09 12.88
CA GLU A 116 -8.89 15.37 12.36
C GLU A 116 -9.19 15.27 10.85
N MET A 117 -8.30 14.64 10.09
CA MET A 117 -8.51 14.39 8.67
C MET A 117 -9.70 13.46 8.45
N VAL A 118 -9.87 12.41 9.26
CA VAL A 118 -11.04 11.53 9.21
C VAL A 118 -12.33 12.36 9.37
N GLN A 119 -12.39 13.26 10.35
CA GLN A 119 -13.57 14.11 10.57
C GLN A 119 -13.88 15.00 9.36
N ILE A 120 -12.85 15.59 8.74
CA ILE A 120 -13.02 16.41 7.52
C ILE A 120 -13.54 15.55 6.36
N LEU A 121 -12.95 14.37 6.20
CA LEU A 121 -13.26 13.45 5.10
C LEU A 121 -14.63 12.78 5.25
N GLU A 122 -15.13 12.58 6.46
CA GLU A 122 -16.46 12.02 6.73
C GLU A 122 -17.59 13.05 6.52
N ASP A 123 -17.29 14.36 6.54
CA ASP A 123 -18.27 15.41 6.27
C ASP A 123 -18.61 15.49 4.77
N VAL A 124 -19.62 14.71 4.36
CA VAL A 124 -20.15 14.71 2.99
C VAL A 124 -20.58 16.11 2.54
N GLN A 125 -21.20 16.91 3.43
CA GLN A 125 -21.67 18.25 3.06
C GLN A 125 -20.49 19.20 2.88
N GLY A 126 -19.51 19.15 3.77
CA GLY A 126 -18.24 19.87 3.65
C GLY A 126 -17.49 19.52 2.37
N ARG A 127 -17.51 18.25 1.94
CA ARG A 127 -16.91 17.80 0.67
C ARG A 127 -17.66 18.30 -0.56
N LEU A 128 -18.99 18.30 -0.54
CA LEU A 128 -19.80 18.79 -1.67
C LEU A 128 -19.78 20.33 -1.79
N PHE A 129 -19.61 21.02 -0.67
CA PHE A 129 -19.58 22.49 -0.59
C PHE A 129 -18.34 22.97 0.17
N PRO A 130 -17.14 22.78 -0.41
CA PRO A 130 -15.89 23.02 0.27
C PRO A 130 -15.70 24.50 0.60
N LYS A 131 -15.33 24.77 1.86
CA LYS A 131 -14.84 26.08 2.29
C LYS A 131 -13.34 26.14 2.07
N HIS A 132 -12.83 27.30 1.64
CA HIS A 132 -11.39 27.53 1.44
C HIS A 132 -10.55 27.11 2.65
N GLU A 133 -10.97 27.49 3.86
CA GLU A 133 -10.26 27.15 5.10
C GLU A 133 -10.19 25.63 5.34
N THR A 134 -11.29 24.91 5.11
CA THR A 134 -11.35 23.45 5.25
C THR A 134 -10.43 22.77 4.24
N ASN A 135 -10.43 23.20 2.97
CA ASN A 135 -9.55 22.65 1.94
C ASN A 135 -8.07 22.91 2.25
N CYS A 136 -7.71 24.14 2.66
CA CYS A 136 -6.35 24.45 3.07
C CYS A 136 -5.91 23.59 4.26
N ARG A 137 -6.82 23.34 5.22
CA ARG A 137 -6.54 22.52 6.39
C ARG A 137 -6.33 21.06 6.00
N GLU A 138 -7.24 20.50 5.19
CA GLU A 138 -7.12 19.14 4.65
C GLU A 138 -5.78 18.95 3.93
N ASN A 139 -5.44 19.83 2.98
CA ASN A 139 -4.18 19.78 2.24
C ASN A 139 -2.95 19.85 3.15
N SER A 140 -3.00 20.69 4.19
CA SER A 140 -1.91 20.80 5.16
C SER A 140 -1.74 19.52 5.98
N LEU A 141 -2.84 18.93 6.44
CA LEU A 141 -2.83 17.65 7.15
C LEU A 141 -2.35 16.52 6.24
N ALA A 142 -2.76 16.53 4.97
CA ALA A 142 -2.38 15.55 3.96
C ALA A 142 -0.87 15.56 3.75
N LEU A 143 -0.34 16.76 3.48
CA LEU A 143 1.09 16.98 3.29
C LEU A 143 1.89 16.55 4.52
N LEU A 144 1.51 17.02 5.72
CA LEU A 144 2.22 16.69 6.96
C LEU A 144 2.26 15.18 7.23
N LYS A 145 1.15 14.49 6.99
CA LYS A 145 1.07 13.05 7.21
C LYS A 145 1.91 12.30 6.19
N MET A 146 1.86 12.69 4.92
CA MET A 146 2.65 12.09 3.85
C MET A 146 4.15 12.27 4.09
N THR A 147 4.58 13.51 4.37
CA THR A 147 6.00 13.81 4.60
C THR A 147 6.52 13.14 5.87
N GLY A 148 5.73 13.12 6.95
CA GLY A 148 6.12 12.46 8.20
C GLY A 148 6.26 10.95 8.06
N VAL A 149 5.41 10.32 7.25
CA VAL A 149 5.50 8.88 6.95
C VAL A 149 6.75 8.57 6.11
N ILE A 150 7.01 9.37 5.07
CA ILE A 150 8.21 9.24 4.24
C ILE A 150 9.47 9.45 5.08
N GLU A 151 9.51 10.49 5.93
CA GLU A 151 10.63 10.77 6.82
C GLU A 151 10.90 9.62 7.79
N THR A 152 9.84 9.06 8.38
CA THR A 152 9.93 7.91 9.29
C THR A 152 10.55 6.71 8.57
N LYS A 153 10.07 6.37 7.37
CA LYS A 153 10.61 5.25 6.59
C LYS A 153 12.03 5.52 6.10
N ALA A 154 12.34 6.74 5.67
CA ALA A 154 13.69 7.15 5.28
C ALA A 154 14.70 6.97 6.43
N ASN A 155 14.32 7.32 7.67
CA ASN A 155 15.18 7.13 8.84
C ASN A 155 15.38 5.65 9.19
N ILE A 156 14.35 4.81 9.01
CA ILE A 156 14.49 3.35 9.16
C ILE A 156 15.45 2.78 8.10
N ILE A 157 15.31 3.21 6.85
CA ILE A 157 16.19 2.80 5.74
C ILE A 157 17.64 3.19 6.00
N LYS A 158 17.90 4.41 6.50
CA LYS A 158 19.26 4.80 6.93
C LYS A 158 19.84 3.81 7.94
N GLY A 159 19.04 3.42 8.93
CA GLY A 159 19.43 2.38 9.89
C GLY A 159 19.71 1.02 9.26
N TYR A 160 19.01 0.63 8.18
CA TYR A 160 19.30 -0.59 7.44
C TYR A 160 20.61 -0.51 6.64
N ILE A 161 20.90 0.65 6.05
CA ILE A 161 22.17 0.92 5.35
C ILE A 161 23.34 0.88 6.34
N GLU A 162 23.23 1.56 7.49
CA GLU A 162 24.26 1.56 8.55
C GLU A 162 24.56 0.14 9.07
N LYS A 163 23.53 -0.71 9.14
CA LYS A 163 23.65 -2.13 9.53
C LYS A 163 24.11 -3.05 8.40
N LYS A 164 24.40 -2.52 7.21
CA LYS A 164 24.82 -3.26 6.00
C LYS A 164 23.82 -4.33 5.55
N ILE A 165 22.53 -4.09 5.80
CA ILE A 165 21.44 -4.93 5.30
C ILE A 165 21.17 -4.58 3.84
N ILE A 166 21.20 -3.28 3.55
CA ILE A 166 21.12 -2.72 2.21
C ILE A 166 22.53 -2.23 1.85
N PRO A 167 23.13 -2.69 0.74
CA PRO A 167 24.36 -2.12 0.20
C PRO A 167 24.18 -0.65 -0.17
N GLU A 168 25.21 0.17 0.06
CA GLU A 168 25.17 1.62 -0.19
C GLU A 168 24.97 1.99 -1.68
N ASP A 169 25.29 1.08 -2.59
CA ASP A 169 25.15 1.24 -4.03
C ASP A 169 23.83 0.70 -4.60
N GLU A 170 23.01 0.04 -3.78
CA GLU A 170 21.71 -0.49 -4.20
C GLU A 170 20.58 0.52 -3.88
N PRO A 171 19.73 0.88 -4.86
CA PRO A 171 18.66 1.83 -4.65
C PRO A 171 17.56 1.28 -3.75
N VAL A 172 16.93 2.18 -2.99
CA VAL A 172 15.76 1.90 -2.15
C VAL A 172 14.60 2.77 -2.58
N VAL A 173 13.43 2.17 -2.72
CA VAL A 173 12.18 2.83 -3.10
C VAL A 173 11.19 2.72 -1.95
N ILE A 174 10.65 3.85 -1.51
CA ILE A 174 9.50 3.88 -0.60
C ILE A 174 8.24 3.88 -1.45
N VAL A 175 7.44 2.81 -1.36
CA VAL A 175 6.17 2.68 -2.07
C VAL A 175 5.06 3.16 -1.15
N VAL A 176 4.45 4.29 -1.49
CA VAL A 176 3.30 4.82 -0.76
C VAL A 176 2.02 4.27 -1.36
N ASN A 177 1.28 3.47 -0.60
CA ASN A 177 -0.06 3.02 -0.91
C ASN A 177 -1.08 3.97 -0.25
N ASP A 178 -1.59 4.93 -1.01
CA ASP A 178 -2.53 5.95 -0.53
C ASP A 178 -4.01 5.52 -0.57
N SER A 179 -4.29 4.26 -0.92
CA SER A 179 -5.67 3.75 -1.10
C SER A 179 -6.59 3.86 0.11
N LEU A 180 -6.04 4.12 1.30
CA LEU A 180 -6.77 4.34 2.55
C LEU A 180 -6.64 5.74 3.10
N PHE A 181 -5.82 6.55 2.45
CA PHE A 181 -5.56 7.91 2.87
C PHE A 181 -6.80 8.79 2.69
N TYR A 182 -7.57 8.50 1.64
CA TYR A 182 -8.86 9.12 1.36
C TYR A 182 -10.00 8.10 1.48
N PRO A 183 -11.23 8.53 1.82
CA PRO A 183 -12.36 7.63 1.91
C PRO A 183 -12.68 7.06 0.55
N LEU A 184 -13.17 5.84 0.61
CA LEU A 184 -13.51 5.02 -0.54
C LEU A 184 -14.70 5.54 -1.38
N ASP A 185 -15.47 6.51 -0.87
CA ASP A 185 -16.53 7.23 -1.59
C ASP A 185 -16.01 8.49 -2.30
N VAL A 186 -14.79 8.91 -2.01
CA VAL A 186 -14.02 9.90 -2.77
C VAL A 186 -13.25 9.13 -3.84
N TYR A 187 -13.81 9.01 -5.05
CA TYR A 187 -13.06 8.51 -6.19
C TYR A 187 -11.93 9.51 -6.53
N MET A 188 -10.81 9.41 -5.83
CA MET A 188 -9.60 10.17 -6.12
C MET A 188 -8.35 9.32 -5.94
N VAL A 189 -8.25 8.24 -6.71
CA VAL A 189 -6.92 7.79 -7.14
C VAL A 189 -6.50 8.73 -8.27
N GLY A 190 -5.86 9.86 -7.94
CA GLY A 190 -5.13 10.72 -8.89
C GLY A 190 -5.90 11.36 -10.06
N VAL A 191 -7.25 11.42 -10.06
CA VAL A 191 -8.01 11.77 -11.28
C VAL A 191 -8.91 13.01 -11.20
N THR A 192 -9.39 13.49 -10.05
CA THR A 192 -10.31 14.65 -10.10
C THR A 192 -9.58 15.99 -9.99
N GLU A 193 -9.64 16.72 -11.12
CA GLU A 193 -9.41 18.15 -11.37
C GLU A 193 -8.10 18.59 -12.06
N GLU A 194 -6.92 18.06 -11.71
CA GLU A 194 -5.65 18.57 -12.27
C GLU A 194 -5.39 18.11 -13.73
N VAL A 195 -5.89 16.92 -14.12
CA VAL A 195 -5.83 16.40 -15.51
C VAL A 195 -6.67 17.26 -16.48
N GLN A 196 -7.66 18.00 -15.97
CA GLN A 196 -8.49 18.88 -16.80
C GLN A 196 -7.89 20.28 -17.01
N LYS A 197 -6.91 20.71 -16.19
CA LYS A 197 -6.37 22.09 -16.22
C LYS A 197 -4.97 22.21 -16.83
N GLY A 198 -4.37 21.13 -17.32
CA GLY A 198 -3.19 21.20 -18.20
C GLY A 198 -1.97 21.89 -17.58
N SER A 199 -1.75 21.74 -16.27
CA SER A 199 -0.53 22.17 -15.60
C SER A 199 -0.11 21.07 -14.64
N SER A 200 1.07 20.51 -14.87
CA SER A 200 1.55 19.30 -14.21
C SER A 200 1.88 19.54 -12.74
N GLY A 201 0.99 19.16 -11.84
CA GLY A 201 1.42 18.54 -10.59
C GLY A 201 1.98 17.16 -10.93
N LEU A 202 3.28 17.09 -11.22
CA LEU A 202 4.00 15.82 -11.34
C LEU A 202 3.59 14.94 -10.14
N PRO A 203 3.44 13.60 -10.29
CA PRO A 203 3.55 12.74 -9.12
C PRO A 203 4.78 13.23 -8.36
N PHE A 204 4.71 13.33 -7.03
CA PHE A 204 5.91 13.49 -6.22
C PHE A 204 6.76 12.23 -6.40
N VAL A 205 7.43 12.12 -7.55
CA VAL A 205 8.75 11.55 -7.63
C VAL A 205 9.56 12.54 -6.80
N ILE A 206 9.69 12.23 -5.50
CA ILE A 206 10.84 12.72 -4.77
C ILE A 206 11.99 12.08 -5.52
N GLU A 207 12.57 12.82 -6.46
CA GLU A 207 13.85 12.49 -7.03
C GLU A 207 14.81 12.53 -5.84
N ALA A 208 15.09 11.35 -5.28
CA ALA A 208 16.17 11.18 -4.35
C ALA A 208 17.46 11.43 -5.15
N LEU A 209 17.88 12.70 -5.18
CA LEU A 209 19.19 13.07 -5.69
C LEU A 209 20.21 12.34 -4.83
N LEU A 210 20.90 11.37 -5.44
CA LEU A 210 22.17 10.87 -4.93
C LEU A 210 23.14 12.06 -4.92
N ILE A 211 23.40 12.60 -3.73
CA ILE A 211 24.55 13.48 -3.48
C ILE A 211 25.73 12.58 -3.13
#